data_AF-A0A3P6RHD0-F1
#
_entry.id   AF-A0A3P6RHD0-F1
#
_cell.length_a   1.000
_cell.length_b   1.000
_cell.length_c   1.000
_cell.angle_alpha   90.00
_cell.angle_beta   90.00
_cell.angle_gamma   90.00
#
_symmetry.space_group_name_H-M   'P 1'
#
loop_
_entity.id
_entity.type
_entity.pdbx_description
1 polymer ?
#
loop_
_entity_poly.entity_id
_entity_poly.type
_entity_poly.pdbx_seq_one_letter_code
_entity_poly.pdbx_strand_id
1 'polypeptide(L)'
;PTAVVDKDVIREIFAQISNRSSKQSNFLFNVFDAFSIPRFEFDADCRKILPVSRSSKVVSDVDKATQALRHRFQLVAQRIGRCRQLQSIKFSTIEALLSSSHRQSDVVVVGMLTQQKACSYHLRFNHCFHIEDLTGSVQVKFDENTKFQLGIFTEGCVAIFQGSYEASLLDVREVASIPIESAVDTRSTFGNVNWFGGDDAVAFRCNVKLCVAERSNPNAQIILISDVHLDDFNVMKALYHMLSGFSNDPPLAFIFCGNFCSKPRQRDTMDILHKGFQ
;
A
#
# COMPACT_ATOMS: atom_id res chain seq x y z
N PRO A 1 -44.60 3.36 7.55
CA PRO A 1 -43.29 4.04 7.42
C PRO A 1 -42.71 3.76 6.03
N THR A 2 -42.94 4.68 5.10
CA THR A 2 -42.46 4.61 3.72
C THR A 2 -40.93 4.74 3.72
N ALA A 3 -40.24 3.73 3.19
CA ALA A 3 -38.78 3.73 3.07
C ALA A 3 -38.33 4.97 2.29
N VAL A 4 -37.44 5.78 2.89
CA VAL A 4 -37.02 7.09 2.38
C VAL A 4 -36.07 6.97 1.17
N VAL A 5 -35.69 5.74 0.78
CA VAL A 5 -34.82 5.48 -0.39
C VAL A 5 -35.42 4.34 -1.21
N ASP A 6 -36.01 4.68 -2.35
CA ASP A 6 -36.54 3.71 -3.32
C ASP A 6 -35.45 3.27 -4.31
N LYS A 7 -35.58 2.07 -4.90
CA LYS A 7 -34.69 1.54 -5.93
C LYS A 7 -34.55 2.48 -7.12
N ASP A 8 -35.60 3.24 -7.41
CA ASP A 8 -35.61 4.21 -8.49
C ASP A 8 -34.73 5.43 -8.18
N VAL A 9 -34.71 5.89 -6.92
CA VAL A 9 -33.79 6.95 -6.47
C VAL A 9 -32.33 6.49 -6.58
N ILE A 10 -32.06 5.24 -6.20
CA ILE A 10 -30.71 4.66 -6.33
C ILE A 10 -30.30 4.59 -7.79
N ARG A 11 -31.15 4.06 -8.67
CA ARG A 11 -30.89 3.97 -10.12
C ARG A 11 -30.69 5.34 -10.76
N GLU A 12 -31.47 6.33 -10.34
CA GLU A 12 -31.34 7.70 -10.83
C GLU A 12 -30.00 8.33 -10.42
N ILE A 13 -29.57 8.14 -9.17
CA ILE A 13 -28.24 8.57 -8.71
C ILE A 13 -27.13 7.89 -9.52
N PHE A 14 -27.21 6.57 -9.74
CA PHE A 14 -26.23 5.86 -10.57
C PHE A 14 -26.22 6.31 -12.03
N ALA A 15 -27.38 6.61 -12.61
CA ALA A 15 -27.49 7.15 -13.97
C ALA A 15 -26.92 8.57 -14.06
N GLN A 16 -27.14 9.41 -13.05
CA GLN A 16 -26.57 10.76 -12.97
C GLN A 16 -25.05 10.74 -12.77
N ILE A 17 -24.50 9.76 -12.04
CA ILE A 17 -23.06 9.52 -11.93
C ILE A 17 -22.49 9.09 -13.29
N SER A 18 -23.20 8.22 -14.02
CA SER A 18 -22.73 7.68 -15.31
C SER A 18 -22.78 8.71 -16.45
N ASN A 19 -23.81 9.57 -16.49
CA ASN A 19 -24.00 10.58 -17.54
C ASN A 19 -23.16 11.86 -17.38
N ARG A 20 -22.34 11.95 -16.33
CA ARG A 20 -21.50 13.12 -16.02
C ARG A 20 -20.20 13.23 -16.85
N SER A 21 -19.98 12.29 -17.77
CA SER A 21 -18.75 12.12 -18.56
C SER A 21 -18.57 13.09 -19.75
N SER A 22 -19.43 14.10 -19.93
CA SER A 22 -19.41 14.97 -21.14
C SER A 22 -19.39 16.49 -20.91
N LYS A 23 -19.14 16.98 -19.69
CA LYS A 23 -18.83 18.40 -19.44
C LYS A 23 -17.54 18.49 -18.63
N GLN A 24 -16.69 19.49 -18.88
CA GLN A 24 -15.60 19.88 -17.99
C GLN A 24 -16.18 20.31 -16.63
N SER A 25 -16.61 19.35 -15.83
CA SER A 25 -17.00 19.52 -14.45
C SER A 25 -15.76 19.30 -13.61
N ASN A 26 -15.25 20.39 -13.03
CA ASN A 26 -14.25 20.33 -11.97
C ASN A 26 -14.89 19.63 -10.76
N PHE A 27 -14.93 18.30 -10.76
CA PHE A 27 -15.39 17.53 -9.61
C PHE A 27 -14.39 17.73 -8.48
N LEU A 28 -14.84 18.34 -7.39
CA LEU A 28 -14.02 18.57 -6.19
C LEU A 28 -13.80 17.29 -5.39
N PHE A 29 -14.68 16.29 -5.56
CA PHE A 29 -14.62 15.00 -4.89
C PHE A 29 -14.81 13.89 -5.92
N ASN A 30 -13.81 13.02 -6.04
CA ASN A 30 -13.76 11.94 -7.02
C ASN A 30 -13.49 10.61 -6.31
N VAL A 31 -14.13 9.55 -6.79
CA VAL A 31 -13.86 8.18 -6.38
C VAL A 31 -13.27 7.45 -7.58
N PHE A 32 -12.06 6.94 -7.42
CA PHE A 32 -11.35 6.20 -8.47
C PHE A 32 -11.47 4.70 -8.23
N ASP A 33 -11.90 3.98 -9.25
CA ASP A 33 -11.89 2.52 -9.23
C ASP A 33 -10.44 2.02 -9.28
N ALA A 34 -10.09 1.04 -8.43
CA ALA A 34 -8.74 0.49 -8.35
C ALA A 34 -8.25 -0.08 -9.70
N PHE A 35 -9.16 -0.59 -10.54
CA PHE A 35 -8.83 -1.12 -11.87
C PHE A 35 -8.73 -0.04 -12.95
N SER A 36 -9.22 1.17 -12.69
CA SER A 36 -9.10 2.34 -13.57
C SER A 36 -7.80 3.13 -13.38
N ILE A 37 -7.09 2.90 -12.28
CA ILE A 37 -5.86 3.65 -11.96
C ILE A 37 -4.76 3.29 -12.99
N PRO A 38 -4.16 4.28 -13.66
CA PRO A 38 -3.07 4.04 -14.59
C PRO A 38 -1.88 3.44 -13.86
N ARG A 39 -1.28 2.41 -14.47
CA ARG A 39 -0.10 1.73 -13.93
C ARG A 39 1.16 2.52 -14.27
N PHE A 40 2.03 2.67 -13.27
CA PHE A 40 3.36 3.25 -13.43
C PHE A 40 4.43 2.31 -12.91
N GLU A 41 5.61 2.37 -13.52
CA GLU A 41 6.79 1.60 -13.12
C GLU A 41 7.99 2.52 -12.98
N PHE A 42 8.83 2.24 -11.98
CA PHE A 42 10.10 2.93 -11.82
C PHE A 42 11.14 2.28 -12.72
N ASP A 43 11.65 3.05 -13.67
CA ASP A 43 12.76 2.70 -14.53
C ASP A 43 14.06 3.08 -13.83
N ALA A 44 14.87 2.08 -13.48
CA ALA A 44 16.11 2.26 -12.73
C ALA A 44 17.22 2.93 -13.55
N ASP A 45 17.23 2.72 -14.87
CA ASP A 45 18.25 3.26 -15.77
C ASP A 45 18.02 4.77 -16.00
N CYS A 46 16.78 5.14 -16.28
CA CYS A 46 16.36 6.52 -16.46
C CYS A 46 16.14 7.27 -15.14
N ARG A 47 16.01 6.53 -14.02
CA ARG A 47 15.60 7.03 -12.70
C ARG A 47 14.30 7.83 -12.77
N LYS A 48 13.31 7.31 -13.52
CA LYS A 48 12.03 7.96 -13.78
C LYS A 48 10.87 7.01 -13.50
N ILE A 49 9.72 7.58 -13.17
CA ILE A 49 8.46 6.85 -13.08
C ILE A 49 7.76 6.99 -14.43
N LEU A 50 7.56 5.87 -15.13
CA LEU A 50 7.03 5.82 -16.49
C LEU A 50 5.67 5.15 -16.52
N PRO A 51 4.73 5.62 -17.35
CA PRO A 51 3.44 4.97 -17.52
C PRO A 51 3.61 3.63 -18.26
N VAL A 52 2.89 2.62 -17.81
CA VAL A 52 2.83 1.32 -18.47
C VAL A 52 1.62 1.30 -19.40
N SER A 53 1.86 1.16 -20.71
CA SER A 53 0.80 1.17 -21.73
C SER A 53 -0.08 -0.07 -21.72
N ARG A 54 0.39 -1.18 -21.14
CA ARG A 54 -0.31 -2.47 -21.15
C ARG A 54 -1.31 -2.55 -19.99
N SER A 55 -2.54 -2.94 -20.29
CA SER A 55 -3.56 -3.22 -19.28
C SER A 55 -3.21 -4.43 -18.42
N SER A 56 -3.50 -4.34 -17.12
CA SER A 56 -3.37 -5.45 -16.18
C SER A 56 -4.42 -6.53 -16.48
N LYS A 57 -4.04 -7.79 -16.29
CA LYS A 57 -4.93 -8.95 -16.43
C LYS A 57 -5.13 -9.60 -15.06
N VAL A 58 -6.35 -10.05 -14.77
CA VAL A 58 -6.67 -10.80 -13.53
C VAL A 58 -5.87 -12.10 -13.46
N VAL A 59 -5.80 -12.83 -14.58
CA VAL A 59 -4.93 -14.00 -14.74
C VAL A 59 -3.70 -13.55 -15.52
N SER A 60 -2.56 -13.51 -14.84
CA SER A 60 -1.28 -13.07 -15.40
C SER A 60 -0.30 -14.22 -15.57
N ASP A 61 0.76 -13.97 -16.33
CA ASP A 61 1.87 -14.88 -16.50
C ASP A 61 2.73 -14.95 -15.23
N VAL A 62 3.41 -16.07 -14.98
CA VAL A 62 4.24 -16.30 -13.77
C VAL A 62 5.29 -15.21 -13.58
N ASP A 63 5.88 -14.72 -14.67
CA ASP A 63 6.88 -13.64 -14.65
C ASP A 63 6.38 -12.36 -13.98
N LYS A 64 5.06 -12.12 -13.97
CA LYS A 64 4.47 -10.91 -13.39
C LYS A 64 4.54 -10.90 -11.87
N ALA A 65 4.50 -12.06 -11.23
CA ALA A 65 4.70 -12.17 -9.79
C ALA A 65 6.14 -11.81 -9.41
N THR A 66 7.12 -12.34 -10.14
CA THR A 66 8.55 -12.02 -9.94
C THR A 66 8.84 -10.55 -10.24
N GLN A 67 8.29 -10.00 -11.33
CA GLN A 67 8.42 -8.58 -11.68
C GLN A 67 7.83 -7.67 -10.58
N ALA A 68 6.67 -8.03 -10.00
CA ALA A 68 6.07 -7.25 -8.92
C ALA A 68 6.98 -7.17 -7.69
N LEU A 69 7.63 -8.27 -7.29
CA LEU A 69 8.59 -8.28 -6.19
C LEU A 69 9.83 -7.42 -6.50
N ARG A 70 10.39 -7.54 -7.71
CA ARG A 70 11.52 -6.71 -8.16
C ARG A 70 11.18 -5.22 -8.17
N HIS A 71 10.01 -4.86 -8.70
CA HIS A 71 9.54 -3.47 -8.73
C HIS A 71 9.32 -2.92 -7.32
N ARG A 72 8.75 -3.72 -6.41
CA ARG A 72 8.61 -3.35 -4.99
C ARG A 72 9.96 -3.06 -4.37
N PHE A 73 10.96 -3.91 -4.58
CA PHE A 73 12.32 -3.68 -4.10
C PHE A 73 12.91 -2.39 -4.69
N GLN A 74 12.87 -2.22 -6.00
CA GLN A 74 13.43 -1.05 -6.69
C GLN A 74 12.80 0.28 -6.24
N LEU A 75 11.46 0.33 -6.12
CA LEU A 75 10.72 1.51 -5.66
C LEU A 75 11.14 1.96 -4.25
N VAL A 76 11.42 0.99 -3.38
CA VAL A 76 11.88 1.26 -2.02
C VAL A 76 13.37 1.61 -2.00
N ALA A 77 14.21 0.82 -2.66
CA ALA A 77 15.66 0.95 -2.65
C ALA A 77 16.15 2.26 -3.27
N GLN A 78 15.49 2.77 -4.33
CA GLN A 78 15.87 4.05 -4.94
C GLN A 78 15.76 5.24 -3.98
N ARG A 79 14.93 5.16 -2.93
CA ARG A 79 14.81 6.21 -1.90
C ARG A 79 16.10 6.38 -1.09
N ILE A 80 16.90 5.33 -0.99
CA ILE A 80 18.14 5.34 -0.19
C ILE A 80 19.15 6.33 -0.77
N GLY A 81 19.36 6.32 -2.08
CA GLY A 81 20.26 7.27 -2.75
C GLY A 81 19.80 8.73 -2.65
N ARG A 82 18.52 8.96 -2.36
CA ARG A 82 17.93 10.30 -2.20
C ARG A 82 17.82 10.74 -0.74
N CYS A 83 17.95 9.81 0.20
CA CYS A 83 17.92 10.09 1.62
C CYS A 83 19.28 10.61 2.10
N ARG A 84 19.36 11.90 2.46
CA ARG A 84 20.60 12.55 2.94
C ARG A 84 21.24 11.82 4.12
N GLN A 85 20.45 11.25 5.03
CA GLN A 85 20.93 10.53 6.21
C GLN A 85 21.67 9.24 5.87
N LEU A 86 21.40 8.65 4.70
CA LEU A 86 21.98 7.38 4.26
C LEU A 86 23.10 7.56 3.23
N GLN A 87 23.38 8.79 2.76
CA GLN A 87 24.39 9.06 1.73
C GLN A 87 25.83 8.76 2.19
N SER A 88 26.09 8.82 3.51
CA SER A 88 27.41 8.47 4.08
C SER A 88 27.61 6.97 4.27
N ILE A 89 26.55 6.16 4.10
CA ILE A 89 26.59 4.73 4.35
C ILE A 89 26.94 4.00 3.05
N LYS A 90 27.95 3.12 3.11
CA LYS A 90 28.31 2.25 1.98
C LYS A 90 27.47 0.98 2.01
N PHE A 91 26.53 0.89 1.06
CA PHE A 91 25.73 -0.31 0.86
C PHE A 91 26.47 -1.32 -0.02
N SER A 92 26.37 -2.59 0.36
CA SER A 92 26.89 -3.73 -0.43
C SER A 92 25.73 -4.49 -1.06
N THR A 93 25.90 -4.95 -2.30
CA THR A 93 24.98 -5.90 -2.91
C THR A 93 25.23 -7.29 -2.34
N ILE A 94 24.22 -8.16 -2.41
CA ILE A 94 24.35 -9.53 -1.95
C ILE A 94 25.38 -10.29 -2.78
N GLU A 95 25.41 -10.11 -4.10
CA GLU A 95 26.43 -10.70 -4.98
C GLU A 95 27.86 -10.32 -4.57
N ALA A 96 28.10 -9.07 -4.15
CA ALA A 96 29.41 -8.63 -3.68
C ALA A 96 29.82 -9.34 -2.38
N LEU A 97 28.86 -9.64 -1.49
CA LEU A 97 29.11 -10.45 -0.30
C LEU A 97 29.41 -11.91 -0.68
N LEU A 98 28.58 -12.51 -1.54
CA LEU A 98 28.77 -13.90 -2.00
C LEU A 98 30.10 -14.11 -2.73
N SER A 99 30.61 -13.07 -3.40
CA SER A 99 31.92 -13.08 -4.06
C SER A 99 33.11 -12.95 -3.09
N SER A 100 32.86 -12.54 -1.84
CA SER A 100 33.91 -12.36 -0.84
C SER A 100 34.28 -13.68 -0.18
N SER A 101 35.56 -14.06 -0.28
CA SER A 101 36.12 -15.20 0.45
C SER A 101 36.56 -14.86 1.87
N HIS A 102 36.63 -13.57 2.23
CA HIS A 102 37.05 -13.09 3.54
C HIS A 102 35.87 -12.66 4.40
N ARG A 103 36.01 -12.83 5.72
CA ARG A 103 35.09 -12.29 6.71
C ARG A 103 35.02 -10.77 6.62
N GLN A 104 33.81 -10.23 6.57
CA GLN A 104 33.55 -8.79 6.60
C GLN A 104 32.79 -8.45 7.89
N SER A 105 33.33 -7.56 8.72
CA SER A 105 32.83 -7.32 10.07
C SER A 105 31.67 -6.32 10.16
N ASP A 106 31.58 -5.38 9.22
CA ASP A 106 30.57 -4.32 9.22
C ASP A 106 30.06 -4.09 7.79
N VAL A 107 29.10 -4.92 7.39
CA VAL A 107 28.43 -4.83 6.10
C VAL A 107 27.03 -4.27 6.30
N VAL A 108 26.60 -3.42 5.37
CA VAL A 108 25.25 -2.88 5.34
C VAL A 108 24.61 -3.26 4.02
N VAL A 109 23.48 -3.95 4.08
CA VAL A 109 22.78 -4.49 2.92
C VAL A 109 21.33 -4.02 2.96
N VAL A 110 20.77 -3.74 1.78
CA VAL A 110 19.34 -3.50 1.62
C VAL A 110 18.76 -4.74 0.99
N GLY A 111 17.83 -5.37 1.68
CA GLY A 111 17.27 -6.64 1.25
C GLY A 111 15.77 -6.70 1.52
N MET A 112 15.10 -7.55 0.76
CA MET A 112 13.76 -8.02 1.06
C MET A 112 13.86 -9.26 1.94
N LEU A 113 13.26 -9.23 3.14
CA LEU A 113 13.24 -10.37 4.04
C LEU A 113 12.35 -11.49 3.48
N THR A 114 12.86 -12.71 3.43
CA THR A 114 12.13 -13.90 2.96
C THR A 114 12.29 -15.04 3.94
N GLN A 115 11.29 -15.94 4.01
CA GLN A 115 11.36 -17.14 4.82
C GLN A 115 11.34 -18.38 3.93
N GLN A 116 12.42 -19.16 3.94
CA GLN A 116 12.50 -20.39 3.16
C GLN A 116 12.08 -21.60 4.01
N LYS A 117 11.19 -22.43 3.47
CA LYS A 117 10.73 -23.69 4.08
C LYS A 117 11.70 -24.84 3.78
N ALA A 118 12.92 -24.74 4.28
CA ALA A 118 13.84 -25.87 4.46
C ALA A 118 15.06 -25.37 5.24
N CYS A 119 15.20 -25.76 6.49
CA CYS A 119 16.52 -25.81 7.12
C CYS A 119 16.85 -27.29 7.27
N SER A 120 18.05 -27.68 6.85
CA SER A 120 18.57 -29.04 6.94
C SER A 120 18.24 -29.70 8.28
N TYR A 121 17.95 -31.01 8.22
CA TYR A 121 17.62 -31.94 9.31
C TYR A 121 18.56 -31.91 10.56
N HIS A 122 19.58 -31.05 10.54
CA HIS A 122 20.69 -31.00 11.49
C HIS A 122 20.78 -29.69 12.30
N LEU A 123 20.02 -28.64 11.95
CA LEU A 123 20.00 -27.39 12.71
C LEU A 123 18.67 -27.28 13.47
N ARG A 124 18.75 -27.25 14.81
CA ARG A 124 17.61 -27.15 15.74
C ARG A 124 16.84 -25.82 15.69
N PHE A 125 16.92 -25.06 14.59
CA PHE A 125 16.22 -23.80 14.39
C PHE A 125 15.20 -23.93 13.26
N ASN A 126 13.93 -23.79 13.62
CA ASN A 126 12.75 -24.08 12.78
C ASN A 126 12.47 -23.02 11.69
N HIS A 127 13.33 -22.00 11.55
CA HIS A 127 13.14 -20.89 10.63
C HIS A 127 14.46 -20.54 9.92
N CYS A 128 14.48 -20.66 8.58
CA CYS A 128 15.57 -20.21 7.72
C CYS A 128 15.17 -18.87 7.09
N PHE A 129 15.75 -17.78 7.60
CA PHE A 129 15.53 -16.44 7.04
C PHE A 129 16.61 -16.12 6.03
N HIS A 130 16.19 -15.49 4.94
CA HIS A 130 17.07 -14.99 3.90
C HIS A 130 16.74 -13.51 3.65
N ILE A 131 17.72 -12.77 3.16
CA ILE A 131 17.48 -11.47 2.54
C ILE A 131 17.81 -11.57 1.05
N GLU A 132 16.99 -10.92 0.24
CA GLU A 132 17.11 -10.95 -1.23
C GLU A 132 17.18 -9.53 -1.80
N ASP A 133 18.07 -9.32 -2.76
CA ASP A 133 18.14 -8.12 -3.57
C ASP A 133 18.03 -8.49 -5.06
N LEU A 134 18.32 -7.58 -5.98
CA LEU A 134 18.25 -7.89 -7.42
C LEU A 134 19.37 -8.81 -7.91
N THR A 135 20.39 -9.05 -7.08
CA THR A 135 21.65 -9.73 -7.41
C THR A 135 21.74 -11.13 -6.82
N GLY A 136 21.11 -11.40 -5.67
CA GLY A 136 21.14 -12.71 -5.06
C GLY A 136 20.32 -12.84 -3.78
N SER A 137 20.56 -13.94 -3.08
CA SER A 137 19.95 -14.30 -1.79
C SER A 137 21.04 -14.75 -0.83
N VAL A 138 20.97 -14.31 0.42
CA VAL A 138 21.91 -14.72 1.47
C VAL A 138 21.15 -15.09 2.74
N GLN A 139 21.59 -16.14 3.41
CA GLN A 139 21.02 -16.56 4.67
C GLN A 139 21.37 -15.54 5.76
N VAL A 140 20.40 -15.21 6.60
CA VAL A 140 20.59 -14.31 7.74
C VAL A 140 20.34 -15.04 9.05
N LYS A 141 21.14 -14.68 10.05
CA LYS A 141 20.97 -15.12 11.42
C LYS A 141 20.58 -13.92 12.27
N PHE A 142 19.53 -14.11 13.06
CA PHE A 142 19.12 -13.20 14.11
C PHE A 142 19.37 -13.89 15.45
N ASP A 143 19.90 -13.15 16.42
CA ASP A 143 20.15 -13.60 17.78
C ASP A 143 19.45 -12.67 18.81
N GLU A 144 19.59 -12.97 20.10
CA GLU A 144 19.01 -12.16 21.18
C GLU A 144 19.61 -10.73 21.26
N ASN A 145 20.78 -10.52 20.67
CA ASN A 145 21.47 -9.24 20.67
C ASN A 145 21.13 -8.38 19.44
N THR A 146 20.42 -8.95 18.46
CA THR A 146 20.03 -8.25 17.24
C THR A 146 19.10 -7.09 17.60
N LYS A 147 19.52 -5.87 17.25
CA LYS A 147 18.74 -4.65 17.51
C LYS A 147 17.78 -4.37 16.37
N PHE A 148 16.50 -4.35 16.67
CA PHE A 148 15.47 -3.90 15.73
C PHE A 148 15.12 -2.46 16.04
N GLN A 149 15.36 -1.55 15.08
CA GLN A 149 14.90 -0.17 15.17
C GLN A 149 13.37 -0.12 15.14
N LEU A 150 12.79 1.03 15.51
CA LEU A 150 11.34 1.21 15.56
C LEU A 150 10.67 0.83 14.23
N GLY A 151 9.83 -0.20 14.24
CA GLY A 151 9.13 -0.70 13.06
C GLY A 151 8.56 -2.10 13.27
N ILE A 152 7.81 -2.56 12.27
CA ILE A 152 7.30 -3.93 12.18
C ILE A 152 8.01 -4.58 10.99
N PHE A 153 8.83 -5.60 11.25
CA PHE A 153 9.56 -6.33 10.22
C PHE A 153 8.89 -7.69 10.01
N THR A 154 8.35 -7.88 8.81
CA THR A 154 7.66 -9.10 8.39
C THR A 154 8.27 -9.64 7.10
N GLU A 155 7.93 -10.88 6.76
CA GLU A 155 8.26 -11.43 5.45
C GLU A 155 7.77 -10.50 4.31
N GLY A 156 8.63 -10.27 3.32
CA GLY A 156 8.42 -9.37 2.20
C GLY A 156 8.71 -7.90 2.51
N CYS A 157 9.14 -7.54 3.72
CA CYS A 157 9.58 -6.18 4.02
C CYS A 157 10.94 -5.89 3.37
N VAL A 158 11.12 -4.65 2.90
CA VAL A 158 12.43 -4.17 2.41
C VAL A 158 13.04 -3.31 3.51
N ALA A 159 14.21 -3.70 4.00
CA ALA A 159 14.86 -3.10 5.15
C ALA A 159 16.38 -3.03 4.96
N ILE A 160 17.04 -2.29 5.85
CA ILE A 160 18.50 -2.24 5.99
C ILE A 160 18.91 -3.25 7.04
N PHE A 161 19.89 -4.09 6.70
CA PHE A 161 20.49 -5.08 7.56
C PHE A 161 21.96 -4.75 7.72
N GLN A 162 22.40 -4.56 8.96
CA GLN A 162 23.80 -4.33 9.30
C GLN A 162 24.32 -5.50 10.12
N GLY A 163 25.51 -5.99 9.79
CA GLY A 163 26.07 -7.15 10.48
C GLY A 163 27.45 -7.55 10.01
N SER A 164 27.86 -8.75 10.39
CA SER A 164 29.09 -9.38 9.91
C SER A 164 28.77 -10.54 8.98
N TYR A 165 29.45 -10.60 7.83
CA TYR A 165 29.28 -11.64 6.83
C TYR A 165 30.48 -12.58 6.82
N GLU A 166 30.20 -13.89 6.91
CA GLU A 166 31.21 -14.95 6.81
C GLU A 166 30.56 -16.24 6.28
N ALA A 167 31.24 -16.92 5.34
CA ALA A 167 30.83 -18.24 4.85
C ALA A 167 29.35 -18.35 4.41
N SER A 168 28.86 -17.37 3.63
CA SER A 168 27.47 -17.31 3.13
C SER A 168 26.39 -17.08 4.19
N LEU A 169 26.78 -16.70 5.41
CA LEU A 169 25.88 -16.33 6.49
C LEU A 169 26.13 -14.88 6.91
N LEU A 170 25.06 -14.09 6.95
CA LEU A 170 25.07 -12.75 7.52
C LEU A 170 24.56 -12.82 8.98
N ASP A 171 25.46 -12.63 9.94
CA ASP A 171 25.11 -12.47 11.35
C ASP A 171 24.66 -11.02 11.58
N VAL A 172 23.35 -10.80 11.71
CA VAL A 172 22.74 -9.47 11.72
C VAL A 172 22.85 -8.87 13.11
N ARG A 173 23.47 -7.70 13.21
CA ARG A 173 23.54 -6.92 14.46
C ARG A 173 22.38 -5.95 14.59
N GLU A 174 21.96 -5.35 13.48
CA GLU A 174 20.95 -4.30 13.49
C GLU A 174 20.06 -4.33 12.24
N VAL A 175 18.76 -4.11 12.44
CA VAL A 175 17.76 -4.00 11.38
C VAL A 175 17.06 -2.66 11.47
N ALA A 176 17.01 -1.94 10.34
CA ALA A 176 16.38 -0.63 10.25
C ALA A 176 15.42 -0.53 9.06
N SER A 177 14.34 0.21 9.22
CA SER A 177 13.42 0.51 8.12
C SER A 177 14.06 1.52 7.15
N ILE A 178 13.67 1.46 5.88
CA ILE A 178 14.01 2.54 4.94
C ILE A 178 13.25 3.81 5.36
N PRO A 179 13.93 4.96 5.54
CA PRO A 179 13.29 6.21 5.92
C PRO A 179 12.13 6.56 4.99
N ILE A 180 11.04 7.04 5.58
CA ILE A 180 9.87 7.49 4.83
C ILE A 180 10.21 8.79 4.11
N GLU A 181 9.88 8.84 2.83
CA GLU A 181 10.02 10.05 2.03
C GLU A 181 8.70 10.84 2.01
N SER A 182 8.80 12.16 2.14
CA SER A 182 7.63 13.02 2.06
C SER A 182 7.13 13.16 0.61
N ALA A 183 5.83 13.38 0.43
CA ALA A 183 5.28 13.65 -0.89
C ALA A 183 5.90 14.88 -1.57
N VAL A 184 6.41 15.84 -0.80
CA VAL A 184 7.11 17.03 -1.32
C VAL A 184 8.45 16.65 -1.93
N ASP A 185 9.23 15.80 -1.25
CA ASP A 185 10.55 15.35 -1.70
C ASP A 185 10.45 14.41 -2.90
N THR A 186 9.46 13.51 -2.91
CA THR A 186 9.18 12.68 -4.09
C THR A 186 8.87 13.57 -5.31
N ARG A 187 8.05 14.62 -5.14
CA ARG A 187 7.66 15.52 -6.23
C ARG A 187 8.76 16.47 -6.67
N SER A 188 9.67 16.89 -5.78
CA SER A 188 10.84 17.67 -6.17
C SER A 188 11.76 16.86 -7.10
N THR A 189 11.77 15.53 -6.96
CA THR A 189 12.55 14.61 -7.80
C THR A 189 11.84 14.27 -9.10
N PHE A 190 10.57 13.83 -9.03
CA PHE A 190 9.85 13.25 -10.17
C PHE A 190 8.82 14.19 -10.82
N GLY A 191 8.66 15.40 -10.28
CA GLY A 191 7.69 16.38 -10.74
C GLY A 191 6.28 16.15 -10.20
N ASN A 192 5.33 16.88 -10.77
CA ASN A 192 3.93 16.95 -10.30
C ASN A 192 2.98 16.06 -11.10
N VAL A 193 3.48 15.00 -11.73
CA VAL A 193 2.66 14.03 -12.46
C VAL A 193 1.63 13.41 -11.52
N ASN A 194 0.43 13.18 -12.04
CA ASN A 194 -0.62 12.47 -11.31
C ASN A 194 -0.41 10.95 -11.38
N TRP A 195 -0.18 10.33 -10.23
CA TRP A 195 -0.12 8.87 -10.07
C TRP A 195 -1.32 8.30 -9.31
N PHE A 196 -2.24 9.15 -8.87
CA PHE A 196 -3.32 8.78 -7.95
C PHE A 196 -4.56 8.24 -8.69
N GLY A 197 -4.74 8.64 -9.95
CA GLY A 197 -5.89 8.27 -10.79
C GLY A 197 -6.64 9.49 -11.35
N GLY A 198 -7.61 9.23 -12.22
CA GLY A 198 -8.34 10.27 -12.94
C GLY A 198 -7.58 10.85 -14.14
N ASP A 199 -8.24 11.76 -14.86
CA ASP A 199 -7.75 12.28 -16.15
C ASP A 199 -6.82 13.49 -16.01
N ASP A 200 -6.70 14.06 -14.81
CA ASP A 200 -5.82 15.20 -14.56
C ASP A 200 -4.35 14.78 -14.71
N ALA A 201 -3.61 15.47 -15.59
CA ALA A 201 -2.19 15.22 -15.79
C ALA A 201 -1.32 15.65 -14.58
N VAL A 202 -1.81 16.63 -13.81
CA VAL A 202 -1.13 17.19 -12.64
C VAL A 202 -1.78 16.63 -11.38
N ALA A 203 -0.96 16.23 -10.40
CA ALA A 203 -1.47 15.71 -9.15
C ALA A 203 -2.37 16.72 -8.42
N PHE A 204 -3.48 16.23 -7.86
CA PHE A 204 -4.52 17.05 -7.24
C PHE A 204 -4.00 18.03 -6.17
N ARG A 205 -3.01 17.61 -5.35
CA ARG A 205 -2.38 18.48 -4.34
C ARG A 205 -1.63 19.69 -4.94
N CYS A 206 -1.25 19.62 -6.20
CA CYS A 206 -0.58 20.70 -6.92
C CYS A 206 -1.57 21.57 -7.73
N ASN A 207 -2.86 21.20 -7.76
CA ASN A 207 -3.89 21.97 -8.44
C ASN A 207 -4.38 23.10 -7.54
N VAL A 208 -4.01 24.34 -7.86
CA VAL A 208 -4.35 25.54 -7.08
C VAL A 208 -5.86 25.69 -6.88
N LYS A 209 -6.69 25.32 -7.87
CA LYS A 209 -8.15 25.42 -7.75
C LYS A 209 -8.69 24.49 -6.67
N LEU A 210 -8.17 23.27 -6.59
CA LEU A 210 -8.56 22.29 -5.57
C LEU A 210 -8.07 22.72 -4.19
N CYS A 211 -6.83 23.23 -4.08
CA CYS A 211 -6.33 23.76 -2.82
C CYS A 211 -7.16 24.94 -2.29
N VAL A 212 -7.61 25.84 -3.18
CA VAL A 212 -8.50 26.94 -2.80
C VAL A 212 -9.86 26.37 -2.37
N ALA A 213 -10.44 25.46 -3.15
CA ALA A 213 -11.74 24.87 -2.82
C ALA A 213 -11.73 24.08 -1.50
N GLU A 214 -10.64 23.38 -1.17
CA GLU A 214 -10.45 22.71 0.12
C GLU A 214 -10.43 23.73 1.27
N ARG A 215 -9.60 24.78 1.16
CA ARG A 215 -9.47 25.81 2.20
C ARG A 215 -10.75 26.64 2.38
N SER A 216 -11.51 26.84 1.32
CA SER A 216 -12.78 27.56 1.36
C SER A 216 -13.91 26.75 2.01
N ASN A 217 -13.73 25.45 2.23
CA ASN A 217 -14.73 24.56 2.83
C ASN A 217 -14.18 23.87 4.09
N PRO A 218 -13.84 24.62 5.17
CA PRO A 218 -13.22 24.06 6.37
C PRO A 218 -14.13 23.10 7.15
N ASN A 219 -15.44 23.19 6.94
CA ASN A 219 -16.44 22.34 7.59
C ASN A 219 -16.75 21.07 6.79
N ALA A 220 -16.06 20.81 5.68
CA ALA A 220 -16.27 19.59 4.91
C ALA A 220 -15.85 18.37 5.73
N GLN A 221 -16.80 17.46 5.98
CA GLN A 221 -16.59 16.25 6.77
C GLN A 221 -16.70 15.01 5.89
N ILE A 222 -15.80 14.04 6.08
CA ILE A 222 -15.90 12.70 5.51
C ILE A 222 -15.89 11.73 6.68
N ILE A 223 -16.89 10.86 6.75
CA ILE A 223 -17.06 9.91 7.86
C ILE A 223 -16.66 8.53 7.38
N LEU A 224 -15.67 7.93 8.05
CA LEU A 224 -15.17 6.59 7.73
C LEU A 224 -15.53 5.62 8.85
N ILE A 225 -16.15 4.50 8.49
CA ILE A 225 -16.56 3.46 9.45
C ILE A 225 -16.21 2.10 8.84
N SER A 226 -15.64 1.21 9.64
CA SER A 226 -15.30 -0.16 9.22
C SER A 226 -16.19 -1.18 9.90
N ASP A 227 -16.29 -2.37 9.31
CA ASP A 227 -16.98 -3.54 9.87
C ASP A 227 -18.45 -3.26 10.20
N VAL A 228 -19.12 -2.58 9.26
CA VAL A 228 -20.54 -2.22 9.35
C VAL A 228 -21.40 -3.47 9.07
N HIS A 229 -21.44 -4.41 10.02
CA HIS A 229 -22.23 -5.64 9.93
C HIS A 229 -23.73 -5.36 9.92
N LEU A 230 -24.33 -5.33 8.73
CA LEU A 230 -25.74 -4.95 8.51
C LEU A 230 -26.73 -6.04 8.97
N ASP A 231 -26.22 -7.22 9.31
CA ASP A 231 -26.98 -8.33 9.91
C ASP A 231 -27.11 -8.23 11.43
N ASP A 232 -26.36 -7.34 12.09
CA ASP A 232 -26.49 -7.09 13.52
C ASP A 232 -27.45 -5.93 13.78
N PHE A 233 -28.53 -6.22 14.50
CA PHE A 233 -29.53 -5.24 14.91
C PHE A 233 -28.93 -4.06 15.68
N ASN A 234 -27.91 -4.28 16.52
CA ASN A 234 -27.27 -3.21 17.28
C ASN A 234 -26.48 -2.28 16.36
N VAL A 235 -25.81 -2.83 15.34
CA VAL A 235 -25.09 -2.05 14.34
C VAL A 235 -26.08 -1.21 13.52
N MET A 236 -27.18 -1.80 13.06
CA MET A 236 -28.24 -1.07 12.34
C MET A 236 -28.86 0.05 13.18
N LYS A 237 -29.11 -0.21 14.47
CA LYS A 237 -29.60 0.81 15.41
C LYS A 237 -28.59 1.94 15.62
N ALA A 238 -27.31 1.61 15.82
CA ALA A 238 -26.25 2.61 15.97
C ALA A 238 -26.07 3.44 14.69
N LEU A 239 -26.12 2.78 13.52
CA LEU A 239 -26.06 3.43 12.21
C LEU A 239 -27.23 4.41 12.03
N TYR A 240 -28.45 4.00 12.38
CA TYR A 240 -29.62 4.89 12.37
C TYR A 240 -29.43 6.11 13.26
N HIS A 241 -28.97 5.93 14.50
CA HIS A 241 -28.74 7.04 15.43
C HIS A 241 -27.67 8.00 14.91
N MET A 242 -26.57 7.48 14.35
CA MET A 242 -25.53 8.29 13.75
C MET A 242 -26.05 9.08 12.55
N LEU A 243 -26.70 8.43 11.59
CA LEU A 243 -27.28 9.10 10.41
C LEU A 243 -28.32 10.15 10.81
N SER A 244 -29.15 9.85 11.81
CA SER A 244 -30.11 10.80 12.38
C SER A 244 -29.42 11.99 13.05
N GLY A 245 -28.26 11.77 13.68
CA GLY A 245 -27.45 12.84 14.27
C GLY A 245 -26.89 13.81 13.23
N PHE A 246 -26.56 13.33 12.03
CA PHE A 246 -26.08 14.13 10.91
C PHE A 246 -27.21 14.72 10.03
N SER A 247 -28.49 14.50 10.36
CA SER A 247 -29.60 14.93 9.49
C SER A 247 -29.66 16.45 9.28
N ASN A 248 -29.30 17.22 10.31
CA ASN A 248 -29.31 18.68 10.27
C ASN A 248 -28.07 19.29 9.61
N ASP A 249 -26.95 18.55 9.58
CA ASP A 249 -25.68 18.98 8.99
C ASP A 249 -24.98 17.76 8.37
N PRO A 250 -25.39 17.36 7.15
CA PRO A 250 -24.89 16.15 6.51
C PRO A 250 -23.43 16.31 6.06
N PRO A 251 -22.57 15.31 6.28
CA PRO A 251 -21.20 15.33 5.80
C PRO A 251 -21.14 15.24 4.26
N LEU A 252 -19.96 15.53 3.70
CA LEU A 252 -19.70 15.38 2.27
C LEU A 252 -19.86 13.93 1.79
N ALA A 253 -19.41 12.96 2.61
CA ALA A 253 -19.52 11.56 2.30
C ALA A 253 -19.49 10.67 3.56
N PHE A 254 -20.22 9.57 3.50
CA PHE A 254 -20.03 8.41 4.37
C PHE A 254 -19.30 7.32 3.57
N ILE A 255 -18.18 6.84 4.10
CA ILE A 255 -17.40 5.74 3.56
C ILE A 255 -17.53 4.58 4.53
N PHE A 256 -18.39 3.62 4.17
CA PHE A 256 -18.51 2.37 4.91
C PHE A 256 -17.56 1.33 4.31
N CYS A 257 -16.57 0.94 5.09
CA CYS A 257 -15.64 -0.13 4.78
C CYS A 257 -16.23 -1.44 5.28
N GLY A 258 -16.21 -2.47 4.42
CA GLY A 258 -16.61 -3.82 4.80
C GLY A 258 -15.71 -4.40 5.90
N ASN A 259 -16.12 -5.49 6.54
CA ASN A 259 -17.18 -6.39 6.07
C ASN A 259 -18.60 -5.92 6.42
N PHE A 260 -19.56 -6.17 5.51
CA PHE A 260 -20.97 -5.79 5.70
C PHE A 260 -21.85 -6.88 6.32
N CYS A 261 -21.28 -8.07 6.56
CA CYS A 261 -21.95 -9.19 7.21
C CYS A 261 -20.99 -9.82 8.22
N SER A 262 -21.48 -10.10 9.43
CA SER A 262 -20.70 -10.72 10.51
C SER A 262 -20.30 -12.17 10.18
N LYS A 263 -21.07 -12.84 9.32
CA LYS A 263 -20.85 -14.23 8.87
C LYS A 263 -20.68 -14.29 7.35
N PRO A 264 -19.55 -13.79 6.81
CA PRO A 264 -19.33 -13.81 5.37
C PRO A 264 -19.13 -15.24 4.86
N ARG A 265 -19.55 -15.50 3.61
CA ARG A 265 -19.32 -16.75 2.85
C ARG A 265 -20.03 -18.00 3.41
N GLN A 266 -21.12 -17.84 4.14
CA GLN A 266 -22.04 -18.93 4.48
C GLN A 266 -23.14 -19.04 3.43
N ARG A 267 -23.80 -20.22 3.33
CA ARG A 267 -24.84 -20.45 2.32
C ARG A 267 -26.03 -19.51 2.49
N ASP A 268 -26.30 -19.14 3.73
CA ASP A 268 -27.37 -18.29 4.22
C ASP A 268 -26.97 -16.82 4.39
N THR A 269 -25.74 -16.41 4.03
CA THR A 269 -25.28 -15.01 4.17
C THR A 269 -26.23 -14.01 3.49
N MET A 270 -26.74 -14.34 2.30
CA MET A 270 -27.67 -13.45 1.58
C MET A 270 -29.03 -13.35 2.27
N ASP A 271 -29.52 -14.45 2.84
CA ASP A 271 -30.79 -14.47 3.58
C ASP A 271 -30.66 -13.73 4.92
N ILE A 272 -29.52 -13.87 5.59
CA ILE A 272 -29.19 -13.16 6.82
C ILE A 272 -29.14 -11.65 6.56
N LEU A 273 -28.45 -11.21 5.50
CA LEU A 273 -28.43 -9.80 5.11
C LEU A 273 -29.83 -9.29 4.78
N HIS A 274 -30.61 -10.02 3.99
CA HIS A 274 -31.98 -9.63 3.65
C HIS A 274 -32.85 -9.48 4.91
N LYS A 275 -32.73 -10.39 5.88
CA LYS A 275 -33.42 -10.29 7.18
C LYS A 275 -32.96 -9.09 8.01
N GLY A 276 -31.68 -8.74 7.97
CA GLY A 276 -31.14 -7.57 8.69
C GLY A 276 -31.71 -6.24 8.20
N PHE A 277 -32.17 -6.17 6.95
CA PHE A 277 -32.82 -4.98 6.37
C PHE A 277 -34.35 -4.93 6.55
N GLN A 278 -34.98 -5.99 7.09
CA GLN A 278 -36.42 -6.02 7.38
C GLN A 278 -36.71 -5.53 8.79
#